data_AF-A0A8J5SMA6-F1
#
_entry.id   AF-A0A8J5SMA6-F1
#
_cell.length_a   1.000
_cell.length_b   1.000
_cell.length_c   1.000
_cell.angle_alpha   90.00
_cell.angle_beta   90.00
_cell.angle_gamma   90.00
#
_symmetry.space_group_name_H-M   'P 1'
#
loop_
_entity.id
_entity.type
_entity.pdbx_description
1 polymer ?
#
loop_
_entity_poly.entity_id
_entity_poly.type
_entity_poly.pdbx_seq_one_letter_code
_entity_poly.pdbx_strand_id
1 'polypeptide(L)'
;METLLSPSTLLTPPRGSKKPAPAALSPRSVVSCALKRQQQAVAAWRGDGRGGGVGSWASFLQHGLAAAALSLAISLAPGPAPAVASEFDVLNGGPPEDSYVVDDAGVLSRVTKSDVKRLIRDLESRKNVRINFITVRKLTSKADAFEYADQLLEKWYPTVEEGNNKGIVVLVTSQKEGAITGGPAFVKAVGDSILDSTVSENLPVLATDEKYNEAIYTTAKRLAAAIDGLPDPGGPSFKENKRESNFKTKGETEEKRGQFTLVVGGLLVIAFVVPMAQYYAYISKK
;
A
#
# COMPACT_ATOMS: atom_id res chain seq x y z
N MET A 1 -0.80 -46.51 43.41
CA MET A 1 -1.00 -46.04 44.79
C MET A 1 -1.13 -44.52 44.71
N GLU A 2 -2.32 -44.05 44.32
CA GLU A 2 -3.36 -43.48 45.21
C GLU A 2 -3.12 -41.95 45.35
N THR A 3 -3.83 -41.09 44.59
CA THR A 3 -5.09 -40.39 44.98
C THR A 3 -4.91 -39.54 46.24
N LEU A 4 -5.16 -38.22 46.35
CA LEU A 4 -6.41 -37.43 46.22
C LEU A 4 -6.01 -35.93 46.37
N LEU A 5 -6.44 -34.98 45.53
CA LEU A 5 -7.65 -34.14 45.67
C LEU A 5 -7.89 -33.50 47.05
N SER A 6 -7.82 -32.16 47.13
CA SER A 6 -8.74 -31.31 47.91
C SER A 6 -8.64 -29.82 47.55
N PRO A 7 -9.77 -29.19 47.17
CA PRO A 7 -9.94 -27.74 46.96
C PRO A 7 -10.82 -27.08 48.04
N SER A 8 -11.08 -25.77 47.88
CA SER A 8 -12.02 -24.89 48.63
C SER A 8 -11.33 -24.01 49.71
N THR A 9 -11.68 -22.74 49.95
CA THR A 9 -13.02 -22.12 49.93
C THR A 9 -12.92 -20.57 49.99
N LEU A 10 -13.82 -19.88 49.27
CA LEU A 10 -14.58 -18.66 49.62
C LEU A 10 -13.94 -17.50 50.42
N LEU A 11 -14.05 -16.26 49.90
CA LEU A 11 -14.75 -15.12 50.55
C LEU A 11 -14.55 -13.77 49.80
N THR A 12 -15.66 -13.16 49.38
CA THR A 12 -15.89 -11.71 49.16
C THR A 12 -17.05 -11.29 50.09
N PRO A 13 -17.44 -10.00 50.26
CA PRO A 13 -16.79 -8.68 50.09
C PRO A 13 -16.87 -7.84 51.41
N PRO A 14 -16.71 -6.50 51.41
CA PRO A 14 -17.93 -5.66 51.36
C PRO A 14 -17.81 -4.30 50.65
N ARG A 15 -18.97 -3.65 50.65
CA ARG A 15 -19.51 -2.51 49.92
C ARG A 15 -19.32 -1.17 50.66
N GLY A 16 -19.14 -0.09 49.91
CA GLY A 16 -19.51 1.28 50.30
C GLY A 16 -18.53 2.33 49.78
N SER A 17 -18.88 3.58 49.46
CA SER A 17 -20.14 4.27 49.18
C SER A 17 -19.78 5.71 48.75
N LYS A 18 -20.68 6.37 48.01
CA LYS A 18 -20.85 7.85 47.84
C LYS A 18 -20.03 8.60 46.76
N LYS A 19 -20.81 9.12 45.79
CA LYS A 19 -20.57 10.35 45.01
C LYS A 19 -20.54 11.58 45.95
N PRO A 20 -19.94 12.73 45.55
CA PRO A 20 -20.70 13.72 44.77
C PRO A 20 -19.89 14.44 43.65
N ALA A 21 -20.60 14.89 42.61
CA ALA A 21 -20.24 16.03 41.75
C ALA A 21 -20.85 17.32 42.39
N PRO A 22 -20.57 18.59 41.99
CA PRO A 22 -20.21 19.03 40.63
C PRO A 22 -19.28 20.27 40.53
N ALA A 23 -19.23 20.84 39.30
CA ALA A 23 -18.71 22.15 38.87
C ALA A 23 -17.18 22.25 38.70
N ALA A 24 -16.61 23.01 37.77
CA ALA A 24 -17.01 23.66 36.52
C ALA A 24 -15.70 24.20 35.93
N LEU A 25 -15.62 24.32 34.59
CA LEU A 25 -14.85 25.32 33.84
C LEU A 25 -13.36 25.54 34.22
N SER A 26 -12.45 25.12 33.34
CA SER A 26 -11.22 25.89 33.07
C SER A 26 -10.71 25.65 31.64
N PRO A 27 -10.15 26.69 30.99
CA PRO A 27 -9.97 26.74 29.55
C PRO A 27 -8.65 26.12 29.08
N ARG A 28 -8.66 25.65 27.83
CA ARG A 28 -7.50 25.20 27.06
C ARG A 28 -6.54 26.37 26.83
N SER A 29 -5.28 26.20 27.21
CA SER A 29 -4.19 27.08 26.78
C SER A 29 -3.89 26.81 25.31
N VAL A 30 -3.81 27.87 24.51
CA VAL A 30 -3.26 27.84 23.17
C VAL A 30 -1.96 28.62 23.22
N VAL A 31 -0.90 27.94 22.81
CA VAL A 31 0.47 28.42 22.70
C VAL A 31 0.54 29.54 21.65
N SER A 32 1.02 30.70 22.07
CA SER A 32 1.43 31.81 21.22
C SER A 32 2.76 31.48 20.53
N CYS A 33 2.81 31.60 19.20
CA CYS A 33 4.05 31.87 18.48
C CYS A 33 3.76 32.74 17.24
N ALA A 34 4.66 33.71 17.05
CA ALA A 34 4.49 34.92 16.27
C ALA A 34 4.31 34.73 14.76
N LEU A 35 3.44 35.53 14.14
CA LEU A 35 3.58 35.88 12.73
C LEU A 35 3.44 37.40 12.53
N LYS A 36 4.63 37.98 12.37
CA LYS A 36 5.04 39.23 11.71
C LYS A 36 3.91 40.13 11.16
N ARG A 37 3.76 41.26 11.85
CA ARG A 37 3.09 42.49 11.40
C ARG A 37 3.70 42.96 10.08
N GLN A 38 2.94 42.89 8.99
CA GLN A 38 3.24 43.60 7.75
C GLN A 38 2.19 44.70 7.58
N GLN A 39 2.57 45.91 8.02
CA GLN A 39 1.84 47.15 7.76
C GLN A 39 1.79 47.38 6.26
N GLN A 40 0.58 47.45 5.70
CA GLN A 40 0.33 48.22 4.51
C GLN A 40 -0.47 49.46 4.89
N ALA A 41 0.23 50.59 4.75
CA ALA A 41 -0.30 51.93 4.89
C ALA A 41 -1.36 52.18 3.82
N VAL A 42 -2.51 52.72 4.23
CA VAL A 42 -3.42 53.37 3.31
C VAL A 42 -3.53 54.82 3.76
N ALA A 43 -3.14 55.70 2.84
CA ALA A 43 -2.94 57.12 3.02
C ALA A 43 -4.24 57.82 3.48
N ALA A 44 -4.06 58.71 4.44
CA ALA A 44 -5.06 59.64 4.91
C ALA A 44 -5.49 60.59 3.77
N TRP A 45 -6.77 60.54 3.41
CA TRP A 45 -7.43 61.65 2.71
C TRP A 45 -8.25 62.42 3.73
N ARG A 46 -7.78 63.64 4.00
CA ARG A 46 -8.45 64.68 4.77
C ARG A 46 -9.52 65.30 3.87
N GLY A 47 -10.78 65.22 4.28
CA GLY A 47 -11.90 65.95 3.68
C GLY A 47 -12.77 66.48 4.82
N ASP A 48 -12.78 67.80 4.93
CA ASP A 48 -13.36 68.61 5.99
C ASP A 48 -14.90 68.50 6.07
N GLY A 49 -15.45 68.88 7.22
CA GLY A 49 -16.82 68.56 7.60
C GLY A 49 -17.93 69.45 7.04
N ARG A 50 -19.11 69.21 7.65
CA ARG A 50 -20.39 69.93 7.58
C ARG A 50 -21.27 69.67 6.35
N GLY A 51 -22.40 69.00 6.62
CA GLY A 51 -23.59 69.04 5.79
C GLY A 51 -24.57 67.96 6.23
N GLY A 52 -25.71 68.36 6.80
CA GLY A 52 -26.67 67.44 7.41
C GLY A 52 -27.33 66.47 6.43
N GLY A 53 -28.07 65.51 6.99
CA GLY A 53 -28.99 64.68 6.22
C GLY A 53 -29.09 63.26 6.74
N VAL A 54 -30.29 62.91 7.17
CA VAL A 54 -30.75 61.57 7.55
C VAL A 54 -30.34 60.53 6.48
N GLY A 55 -29.41 59.63 6.79
CA GLY A 55 -28.99 58.58 5.84
C GLY A 55 -27.89 57.62 6.30
N SER A 56 -27.24 57.86 7.44
CA SER A 56 -26.01 57.14 7.84
C SER A 56 -26.21 55.83 8.64
N TRP A 57 -27.41 55.27 8.75
CA TRP A 57 -27.62 53.97 9.43
C TRP A 57 -27.60 52.78 8.47
N ALA A 58 -28.01 52.99 7.22
CA ALA A 58 -28.06 51.93 6.21
C ALA A 58 -26.65 51.46 5.78
N SER A 59 -25.67 52.37 5.74
CA SER A 59 -24.28 52.05 5.41
C SER A 59 -23.62 51.19 6.50
N PHE A 60 -23.86 51.44 7.79
CA PHE A 60 -23.34 50.58 8.87
C PHE A 60 -23.95 49.17 8.85
N LEU A 61 -25.24 49.04 8.53
CA LEU A 61 -25.89 47.74 8.34
C LEU A 61 -25.31 46.95 7.15
N GLN A 62 -24.99 47.63 6.05
CA GLN A 62 -24.38 47.01 4.87
C GLN A 62 -22.97 46.48 5.15
N HIS A 63 -22.15 47.22 5.91
CA HIS A 63 -20.81 46.75 6.29
C HIS A 63 -20.88 45.59 7.30
N GLY A 64 -21.87 45.58 8.20
CA GLY A 64 -22.11 44.46 9.11
C GLY A 64 -22.52 43.16 8.40
N LEU A 65 -23.41 43.25 7.42
CA LEU A 65 -23.82 42.10 6.61
C LEU A 65 -22.69 41.58 5.72
N ALA A 66 -21.87 42.45 5.15
CA ALA A 66 -20.71 42.03 4.37
C ALA A 66 -19.66 41.29 5.21
N ALA A 67 -19.40 41.74 6.45
CA ALA A 67 -18.50 41.06 7.37
C ALA A 67 -19.05 39.70 7.84
N ALA A 68 -20.36 39.59 8.07
CA ALA A 68 -21.02 38.33 8.39
C ALA A 68 -20.97 37.34 7.21
N ALA A 69 -21.16 37.82 5.98
CA ALA A 69 -21.07 36.98 4.78
C ALA A 69 -19.65 36.44 4.54
N LEU A 70 -18.61 37.25 4.74
CA LEU A 70 -17.21 36.82 4.59
C LEU A 70 -16.79 35.81 5.66
N SER A 71 -17.25 35.96 6.90
CA SER A 71 -16.95 34.99 7.97
C SER A 71 -17.68 33.65 7.78
N LEU A 72 -18.90 33.66 7.24
CA LEU A 72 -19.60 32.45 6.83
C LEU A 72 -18.95 31.78 5.62
N ALA A 73 -18.47 32.55 4.64
CA ALA A 73 -17.78 32.02 3.46
C ALA A 73 -16.46 31.31 3.80
N ILE A 74 -15.70 31.83 4.78
CA ILE A 74 -14.47 31.18 5.26
C ILE A 74 -14.78 29.92 6.08
N SER A 75 -15.91 29.89 6.80
CA SER A 75 -16.31 28.71 7.58
C SER A 75 -16.88 27.57 6.73
N LEU A 76 -17.36 27.85 5.52
CA LEU A 76 -17.85 26.86 4.55
C LEU A 76 -16.84 26.51 3.44
N ALA A 77 -15.68 27.17 3.41
CA ALA A 77 -14.61 26.77 2.52
C ALA A 77 -14.17 25.33 2.90
N PRO A 78 -14.09 24.39 1.94
CA PRO A 78 -13.52 23.08 2.20
C PRO A 78 -12.12 23.31 2.78
N GLY A 79 -11.88 22.81 4.00
CA GLY A 79 -10.55 22.86 4.60
C GLY A 79 -9.51 22.27 3.63
N PRO A 80 -8.24 22.68 3.73
CA PRO A 80 -7.19 22.12 2.87
C PRO A 80 -7.28 20.60 2.95
N ALA A 81 -7.60 19.97 1.82
CA ALA A 81 -7.62 18.52 1.72
C ALA A 81 -6.26 18.01 2.21
N PRO A 82 -6.20 16.88 2.94
CA PRO A 82 -4.92 16.31 3.33
C PRO A 82 -4.11 16.09 2.05
N ALA A 83 -3.05 16.89 1.88
CA ALA A 83 -2.09 16.66 0.84
C ALA A 83 -1.51 15.26 1.12
N VAL A 84 -1.65 14.34 0.17
CA VAL A 84 -1.13 12.98 0.29
C VAL A 84 0.40 13.07 0.28
N ALA A 85 0.98 13.24 1.46
CA ALA A 85 2.42 13.35 1.70
C ALA A 85 2.95 12.00 2.20
N SER A 86 2.85 10.99 1.34
CA SER A 86 3.20 9.60 1.65
C SER A 86 4.64 9.41 2.14
N GLU A 87 5.60 10.03 1.47
CA GLU A 87 7.03 9.91 1.85
C GLU A 87 7.35 10.62 3.15
N PHE A 88 6.79 11.82 3.34
CA PHE A 88 7.05 12.63 4.53
C PHE A 88 6.40 12.05 5.78
N ASP A 89 5.22 11.44 5.65
CA ASP A 89 4.54 10.81 6.79
C ASP A 89 5.32 9.59 7.30
N VAL A 90 5.81 8.74 6.39
CA VAL A 90 6.67 7.60 6.74
C VAL A 90 7.99 8.05 7.37
N LEU A 91 8.62 9.09 6.83
CA LEU A 91 9.86 9.64 7.40
C LEU A 91 9.67 10.24 8.80
N ASN A 92 8.56 10.94 9.04
CA ASN A 92 8.28 11.61 10.32
C ASN A 92 7.64 10.69 11.37
N GLY A 93 6.95 9.63 10.94
CA GLY A 93 6.23 8.70 11.83
C GLY A 93 7.13 7.88 12.75
N GLY A 94 8.44 7.89 12.51
CA GLY A 94 9.41 7.09 13.26
C GLY A 94 9.30 5.59 12.96
N PRO A 95 10.21 4.77 13.50
CA PRO A 95 10.18 3.33 13.26
C PRO A 95 8.93 2.70 13.90
N PRO A 96 8.21 1.83 13.18
CA PRO A 96 7.09 1.10 13.76
C PRO A 96 7.60 0.03 14.76
N GLU A 97 7.48 0.30 16.06
CA GLU A 97 7.83 -0.65 17.12
C GLU A 97 6.97 -1.92 17.10
N ASP A 98 5.65 -1.76 16.97
CA ASP A 98 4.74 -2.89 17.12
C ASP A 98 4.36 -3.54 15.80
N SER A 99 4.29 -2.81 14.69
CA SER A 99 3.73 -3.34 13.44
C SER A 99 4.79 -3.93 12.51
N TYR A 100 6.07 -3.51 12.60
CA TYR A 100 7.17 -3.85 11.67
C TYR A 100 6.89 -3.55 10.19
N VAL A 101 5.69 -3.06 9.88
CA VAL A 101 5.15 -2.86 8.55
C VAL A 101 4.48 -1.49 8.54
N VAL A 102 4.91 -0.66 7.60
CA VAL A 102 4.30 0.63 7.26
C VAL A 102 3.72 0.49 5.85
N ASP A 103 2.39 0.47 5.75
CA ASP A 103 1.70 0.29 4.48
C ASP A 103 0.97 1.57 4.07
N ASP A 104 1.72 2.51 3.50
CA ASP A 104 1.18 3.77 2.97
C ASP A 104 0.51 3.56 1.60
N ALA A 105 1.06 2.64 0.78
CA ALA A 105 0.46 2.29 -0.50
C ALA A 105 -0.92 1.60 -0.38
N GLY A 106 -1.26 1.08 0.81
CA GLY A 106 -2.53 0.38 1.07
C GLY A 106 -2.67 -0.94 0.30
N VAL A 107 -1.56 -1.60 -0.04
CA VAL A 107 -1.54 -2.81 -0.87
C VAL A 107 -1.52 -4.10 -0.05
N LEU A 108 -1.24 -4.01 1.25
CA LEU A 108 -1.10 -5.16 2.12
C LEU A 108 -2.40 -5.47 2.87
N SER A 109 -2.80 -6.74 2.80
CA SER A 109 -3.93 -7.24 3.58
C SER A 109 -3.61 -7.28 5.08
N ARG A 110 -4.63 -7.19 5.93
CA ARG A 110 -4.48 -7.30 7.39
C ARG A 110 -3.85 -8.64 7.81
N VAL A 111 -4.16 -9.71 7.09
CA VAL A 111 -3.61 -11.05 7.35
C VAL A 111 -2.11 -11.07 7.08
N THR A 112 -1.69 -10.60 5.90
CA THR A 112 -0.27 -10.49 5.53
C THR A 112 0.52 -9.65 6.53
N LYS A 113 -0.02 -8.49 6.96
CA LYS A 113 0.60 -7.66 8.00
C LYS A 113 0.82 -8.43 9.29
N SER A 114 -0.16 -9.23 9.71
CA SER A 114 -0.04 -10.04 10.93
C SER A 114 0.95 -11.19 10.80
N ASP A 115 1.04 -11.83 9.63
CA ASP A 115 1.96 -12.93 9.39
C ASP A 115 3.41 -12.45 9.28
N VAL A 116 3.64 -11.33 8.60
CA VAL A 116 4.96 -10.67 8.56
C VAL A 116 5.38 -10.25 9.97
N LYS A 117 4.49 -9.60 10.73
CA LYS A 117 4.76 -9.23 12.13
C LYS A 117 5.18 -10.42 12.98
N ARG A 118 4.53 -11.58 12.84
CA ARG A 118 4.91 -12.80 13.57
C ARG A 118 6.31 -13.27 13.19
N LEU A 119 6.58 -13.41 11.89
CA LEU A 119 7.89 -13.86 11.40
C LEU A 119 9.03 -12.95 11.84
N ILE A 120 8.85 -11.63 11.78
CA ILE A 120 9.91 -10.68 12.15
C ILE A 120 10.11 -10.63 13.67
N ARG A 121 9.04 -10.69 14.45
CA ARG A 121 9.16 -10.77 15.91
C ARG A 121 9.89 -12.05 16.36
N ASP A 122 9.67 -13.15 15.65
CA ASP A 122 10.37 -14.41 15.88
C ASP A 122 11.85 -14.33 15.47
N LEU A 123 12.22 -13.50 14.47
CA LEU A 123 13.63 -13.23 14.15
C LEU A 123 14.31 -12.33 15.18
N GLU A 124 13.63 -11.27 15.60
CA GLU A 124 14.16 -10.32 16.57
C GLU A 124 14.48 -11.00 17.90
N SER A 125 13.60 -11.88 18.37
CA SER A 125 13.84 -12.65 19.60
C SER A 125 15.02 -13.63 19.50
N ARG A 126 15.33 -14.17 18.31
CA ARG A 126 16.37 -15.18 18.12
C ARG A 126 17.75 -14.59 17.82
N LYS A 127 17.81 -13.51 17.02
CA LYS A 127 19.05 -12.97 16.45
C LYS A 127 19.27 -11.49 16.76
N ASN A 128 18.30 -10.85 17.43
CA ASN A 128 18.31 -9.40 17.70
C ASN A 128 18.48 -8.55 16.42
N VAL A 129 17.94 -9.07 15.31
CA VAL A 129 17.89 -8.39 14.02
C VAL A 129 16.44 -7.98 13.78
N ARG A 130 16.23 -6.71 13.44
CA ARG A 130 14.90 -6.17 13.19
C ARG A 130 14.77 -5.64 11.78
N ILE A 131 13.71 -6.07 11.09
CA ILE A 131 13.46 -5.76 9.69
C ILE A 131 12.14 -5.00 9.60
N ASN A 132 12.15 -3.83 8.99
CA ASN A 132 10.94 -3.05 8.75
C ASN A 132 10.57 -3.09 7.27
N PHE A 133 9.30 -3.33 6.98
CA PHE A 133 8.76 -3.32 5.61
C PHE A 133 7.96 -2.06 5.37
N ILE A 134 8.27 -1.35 4.29
CA ILE A 134 7.61 -0.11 3.92
C ILE A 134 7.09 -0.28 2.49
N THR A 135 5.81 -0.01 2.28
CA THR A 135 5.23 0.10 0.95
C THR A 135 4.84 1.55 0.70
N VAL A 136 5.36 2.14 -0.38
CA VAL A 136 5.05 3.51 -0.77
C VAL A 136 4.48 3.47 -2.18
N ARG A 137 3.45 4.28 -2.44
CA ARG A 137 2.83 4.27 -3.76
C ARG A 137 3.78 4.79 -4.83
N LYS A 138 4.42 5.94 -4.60
CA LYS A 138 5.36 6.60 -5.52
C LYS A 138 6.40 7.39 -4.73
N LEU A 139 7.55 7.63 -5.33
CA LEU A 139 8.55 8.56 -4.83
C LEU A 139 8.45 9.88 -5.63
N THR A 140 8.48 11.00 -4.93
CA THR A 140 8.33 12.36 -5.46
C THR A 140 9.54 13.22 -5.13
N SER A 141 10.22 12.93 -4.03
CA SER A 141 11.40 13.67 -3.57
C SER A 141 12.70 13.04 -4.07
N LYS A 142 12.69 11.75 -4.38
CA LYS A 142 13.87 10.94 -4.72
C LYS A 142 13.63 10.13 -5.99
N ALA A 143 14.71 9.83 -6.69
CA ALA A 143 14.66 9.08 -7.94
C ALA A 143 14.50 7.58 -7.69
N ASP A 144 15.18 7.04 -6.67
CA ASP A 144 15.32 5.60 -6.44
C ASP A 144 14.82 5.17 -5.05
N ALA A 145 14.33 3.93 -4.98
CA ALA A 145 13.93 3.25 -3.74
C ALA A 145 15.10 3.05 -2.78
N PHE A 146 16.32 2.84 -3.29
CA PHE A 146 17.51 2.64 -2.47
C PHE A 146 17.88 3.92 -1.68
N GLU A 147 17.96 5.06 -2.36
CA GLU A 147 18.23 6.36 -1.71
C GLU A 147 17.18 6.70 -0.65
N TYR A 148 15.91 6.40 -0.94
CA TYR A 148 14.83 6.63 0.01
C TYR A 148 14.96 5.72 1.24
N ALA A 149 15.34 4.46 1.05
CA ALA A 149 15.55 3.52 2.15
C ALA A 149 16.72 3.97 3.05
N ASP A 150 17.82 4.45 2.47
CA ASP A 150 18.97 4.98 3.21
C ASP A 150 18.57 6.21 4.04
N GLN A 151 17.80 7.12 3.44
CA GLN A 151 17.27 8.27 4.17
C GLN A 151 16.35 7.84 5.33
N LEU A 152 15.54 6.78 5.15
CA LEU A 152 14.74 6.22 6.24
C LEU A 152 15.63 5.68 7.35
N LEU A 153 16.70 4.96 7.01
CA LEU A 153 17.62 4.40 7.98
C LEU A 153 18.28 5.49 8.82
N GLU A 154 18.79 6.55 8.17
CA GLU A 154 19.40 7.70 8.83
C GLU A 154 18.42 8.47 9.73
N LYS A 155 17.14 8.57 9.31
CA LYS A 155 16.12 9.30 10.08
C LYS A 155 15.60 8.51 11.27
N TRP A 156 15.36 7.22 11.09
CA TRP A 156 14.82 6.37 12.15
C TRP A 156 15.90 5.92 13.14
N TYR A 157 17.15 5.75 12.68
CA TYR A 157 18.27 5.30 13.50
C TYR A 157 19.48 6.24 13.28
N PRO A 158 19.46 7.43 13.90
CA PRO A 158 20.55 8.40 13.75
C PRO A 158 21.87 7.93 14.36
N THR A 159 21.86 6.88 15.20
CA THR A 159 23.07 6.30 15.77
C THR A 159 23.46 4.99 15.07
N VAL A 160 24.77 4.83 14.86
CA VAL A 160 25.33 3.65 14.17
C VAL A 160 25.09 2.37 14.97
N GLU A 161 25.03 2.46 16.29
CA GLU A 161 24.80 1.32 17.18
C GLU A 161 23.37 0.79 17.10
N GLU A 162 22.39 1.69 17.05
CA GLU A 162 20.97 1.31 16.94
C GLU A 162 20.64 0.74 15.57
N GLY A 163 21.24 1.33 14.52
CA GLY A 163 21.02 0.95 13.12
C GLY A 163 21.76 -0.31 12.67
N ASN A 164 22.79 -0.75 13.39
CA ASN A 164 23.66 -1.85 12.93
C ASN A 164 22.90 -3.17 12.66
N ASN A 165 21.93 -3.48 13.53
CA ASN A 165 21.12 -4.70 13.47
C ASN A 165 19.75 -4.47 12.83
N LYS A 166 19.56 -3.34 12.12
CA LYS A 166 18.29 -2.96 11.52
C LYS A 166 18.36 -3.09 10.00
N GLY A 167 17.31 -3.64 9.43
CA GLY A 167 17.07 -3.70 8.00
C GLY A 167 15.78 -2.96 7.64
N ILE A 168 15.78 -2.31 6.48
CA ILE A 168 14.65 -1.58 5.92
C ILE A 168 14.44 -2.11 4.51
N VAL A 169 13.23 -2.63 4.27
CA VAL A 169 12.78 -3.10 2.96
C VAL A 169 11.74 -2.11 2.45
N VAL A 170 12.03 -1.43 1.35
CA VAL A 170 11.11 -0.50 0.70
C VAL A 170 10.59 -1.14 -0.58
N LEU A 171 9.28 -1.06 -0.80
CA LEU A 171 8.62 -1.43 -2.04
C LEU A 171 7.86 -0.23 -2.60
N VAL A 172 8.25 0.20 -3.81
CA VAL A 172 7.61 1.28 -4.54
C VAL A 172 6.63 0.70 -5.55
N THR A 173 5.33 0.81 -5.29
CA THR A 173 4.33 0.07 -6.06
C THR A 173 4.15 0.61 -7.49
N SER A 174 4.37 1.91 -7.71
CA SER A 174 4.25 2.52 -9.05
C SER A 174 5.42 2.17 -9.97
N GLN A 175 6.65 2.13 -9.42
CA GLN A 175 7.85 1.79 -10.18
C GLN A 175 8.08 0.29 -10.25
N LYS A 176 7.38 -0.49 -9.40
CA LYS A 176 7.58 -1.95 -9.22
C LYS A 176 9.02 -2.26 -8.82
N GLU A 177 9.63 -1.36 -8.08
CA GLU A 177 10.99 -1.45 -7.59
C GLU A 177 10.99 -1.73 -6.10
N GLY A 178 11.90 -2.59 -5.68
CA GLY A 178 12.14 -2.89 -4.28
C GLY A 178 13.58 -2.57 -3.93
N ALA A 179 13.82 -2.06 -2.74
CA ALA A 179 15.17 -1.83 -2.21
C ALA A 179 15.27 -2.41 -0.80
N ILE A 180 16.46 -2.92 -0.48
CA ILE A 180 16.78 -3.40 0.86
C ILE A 180 18.04 -2.67 1.30
N THR A 181 17.96 -1.97 2.41
CA THR A 181 19.11 -1.34 3.08
C THR A 181 19.15 -1.78 4.53
N GLY A 182 20.29 -1.60 5.18
CA GLY A 182 20.42 -1.88 6.60
C GLY A 182 21.83 -1.66 7.12
N GLY A 183 21.98 -1.84 8.43
CA GLY A 183 23.26 -1.71 9.08
C GLY A 183 24.26 -2.82 8.68
N PRO A 184 25.56 -2.60 8.92
CA PRO A 184 26.59 -3.54 8.49
C PRO A 184 26.49 -4.94 9.13
N ALA A 185 25.92 -5.07 10.33
CA ALA A 185 25.65 -6.38 10.93
C ALA A 185 24.46 -7.09 10.27
N PHE A 186 23.42 -6.35 9.87
CA PHE A 186 22.30 -6.90 9.09
C PHE A 186 22.78 -7.43 7.73
N VAL A 187 23.54 -6.63 6.99
CA VAL A 187 24.05 -7.01 5.66
C VAL A 187 24.93 -8.25 5.74
N LYS A 188 25.82 -8.34 6.74
CA LYS A 188 26.66 -9.52 6.98
C LYS A 188 25.86 -10.77 7.37
N ALA A 189 24.77 -10.60 8.10
CA ALA A 189 23.94 -11.73 8.54
C ALA A 189 23.10 -12.31 7.41
N VAL A 190 22.64 -11.48 6.46
CA VAL A 190 21.83 -11.92 5.31
C VAL A 190 22.73 -12.40 4.17
N GLY A 191 23.85 -11.71 3.92
CA GLY A 191 24.73 -11.94 2.80
C GLY A 191 24.32 -11.17 1.54
N ASP A 192 25.30 -10.55 0.88
CA ASP A 192 25.09 -9.65 -0.27
C ASP A 192 24.42 -10.37 -1.46
N SER A 193 24.75 -11.64 -1.70
CA SER A 193 24.15 -12.42 -2.79
C SER A 193 22.64 -12.66 -2.61
N ILE A 194 22.17 -12.82 -1.37
CA ILE A 194 20.75 -13.01 -1.07
C ILE A 194 20.01 -11.68 -1.14
N LEU A 195 20.65 -10.59 -0.72
CA LEU A 195 20.10 -9.25 -0.86
C LEU A 195 19.88 -8.90 -2.34
N ASP A 196 20.92 -9.04 -3.16
CA ASP A 196 20.88 -8.73 -4.59
C ASP A 196 19.86 -9.56 -5.34
N SER A 197 19.81 -10.87 -5.07
CA SER A 197 18.83 -11.76 -5.71
C SER A 197 17.40 -11.50 -5.21
N THR A 198 17.21 -11.01 -3.99
CA THR A 198 15.87 -10.67 -3.48
C THR A 198 15.37 -9.36 -4.07
N VAL A 199 16.24 -8.37 -4.19
CA VAL A 199 15.95 -7.09 -4.84
C VAL A 199 15.70 -7.27 -6.34
N SER A 200 16.51 -8.08 -7.02
CA SER A 200 16.44 -8.21 -8.48
C SER A 200 15.36 -9.18 -8.96
N GLU A 201 15.11 -10.29 -8.23
CA GLU A 201 14.29 -11.39 -8.75
C GLU A 201 12.94 -11.53 -8.02
N ASN A 202 12.84 -11.16 -6.75
CA ASN A 202 11.64 -11.43 -5.96
C ASN A 202 10.68 -10.24 -5.91
N LEU A 203 11.18 -9.06 -5.52
CA LEU A 203 10.37 -7.86 -5.37
C LEU A 203 9.74 -7.37 -6.69
N PRO A 204 10.51 -7.18 -7.80
CA PRO A 204 9.96 -6.62 -9.04
C PRO A 204 9.07 -7.61 -9.80
N VAL A 205 9.37 -8.90 -9.75
CA VAL A 205 8.59 -9.94 -10.46
C VAL A 205 7.19 -10.04 -9.85
N LEU A 206 7.09 -10.13 -8.52
CA LEU A 206 5.80 -10.23 -7.84
C LEU A 206 5.02 -8.90 -7.82
N ALA A 207 5.73 -7.77 -7.84
CA ALA A 207 5.11 -6.46 -8.05
C ALA A 207 4.57 -6.31 -9.49
N THR A 208 5.18 -6.97 -10.47
CA THR A 208 4.69 -6.98 -11.85
C THR A 208 3.37 -7.70 -11.98
N ASP A 209 3.23 -8.83 -11.29
CA ASP A 209 2.00 -9.63 -11.17
C ASP A 209 0.94 -9.02 -10.23
N GLU A 210 1.17 -7.82 -9.68
CA GLU A 210 0.31 -7.15 -8.68
C GLU A 210 0.12 -7.95 -7.37
N LYS A 211 0.97 -8.97 -7.13
CA LYS A 211 0.93 -9.83 -5.94
C LYS A 211 1.79 -9.25 -4.82
N TYR A 212 1.46 -8.04 -4.37
CA TYR A 212 2.22 -7.33 -3.32
C TYR A 212 2.27 -8.09 -1.99
N ASN A 213 1.19 -8.78 -1.63
CA ASN A 213 1.14 -9.60 -0.41
C ASN A 213 2.17 -10.74 -0.44
N GLU A 214 2.29 -11.40 -1.59
CA GLU A 214 3.24 -12.48 -1.79
C GLU A 214 4.66 -11.93 -1.83
N ALA A 215 4.89 -10.81 -2.54
CA ALA A 215 6.20 -10.15 -2.65
C ALA A 215 6.82 -9.87 -1.28
N ILE A 216 6.07 -9.26 -0.38
CA ILE A 216 6.56 -8.92 0.96
C ILE A 216 6.73 -10.19 1.80
N TYR A 217 5.79 -11.12 1.73
CA TYR A 217 5.84 -12.34 2.55
C TYR A 217 6.96 -13.29 2.14
N THR A 218 7.20 -13.49 0.84
CA THR A 218 8.32 -14.30 0.33
C THR A 218 9.66 -13.63 0.65
N THR A 219 9.74 -12.30 0.51
CA THR A 219 10.93 -11.53 0.91
C THR A 219 11.23 -11.71 2.39
N ALA A 220 10.22 -11.57 3.26
CA ALA A 220 10.38 -11.77 4.69
C ALA A 220 10.86 -13.19 5.03
N LYS A 221 10.29 -14.22 4.38
CA LYS A 221 10.73 -15.61 4.56
C LYS A 221 12.15 -15.85 4.08
N ARG A 222 12.54 -15.26 2.95
CA ARG A 222 13.88 -15.41 2.38
C ARG A 222 14.93 -14.76 3.26
N LEU A 223 14.67 -13.53 3.72
CA LEU A 223 15.53 -12.85 4.69
C LEU A 223 15.61 -13.63 6.02
N ALA A 224 14.49 -14.17 6.50
CA ALA A 224 14.47 -15.00 7.70
C ALA A 224 15.35 -16.25 7.55
N ALA A 225 15.20 -16.99 6.45
CA ALA A 225 15.97 -18.19 6.16
C ALA A 225 17.47 -17.90 6.04
N ALA A 226 17.84 -16.80 5.37
CA ALA A 226 19.22 -16.37 5.23
C ALA A 226 19.87 -16.05 6.59
N ILE A 227 19.17 -15.29 7.44
CA ILE A 227 19.64 -14.94 8.79
C ILE A 227 19.78 -16.18 9.70
N ASP A 228 18.91 -17.17 9.49
CA ASP A 228 18.98 -18.44 10.23
C ASP A 228 20.04 -19.40 9.67
N GLY A 229 20.63 -19.10 8.52
CA GLY A 229 21.59 -19.97 7.83
C GLY A 229 20.94 -21.22 7.21
N LEU A 230 19.62 -21.18 6.98
CA LEU A 230 18.90 -22.23 6.27
C LEU A 230 19.12 -22.09 4.76
N PRO A 231 18.96 -23.20 3.99
CA PRO A 231 19.01 -23.12 2.54
C PRO A 231 17.95 -22.14 2.01
N ASP A 232 18.35 -21.33 1.03
CA ASP A 232 17.50 -20.31 0.42
C ASP A 232 16.22 -20.95 -0.16
N PRO A 233 15.01 -20.54 0.25
CA PRO A 233 13.76 -21.02 -0.33
C PRO A 233 13.59 -20.65 -1.82
N GLY A 234 14.48 -19.81 -2.37
CA GLY A 234 14.55 -19.47 -3.78
C GLY A 234 13.56 -18.37 -4.18
N GLY A 235 13.89 -17.68 -5.26
CA GLY A 235 13.01 -16.67 -5.85
C GLY A 235 11.76 -17.29 -6.50
N PRO A 236 10.69 -16.51 -6.69
CA PRO A 236 9.50 -16.95 -7.39
C PRO A 236 9.86 -17.34 -8.82
N SER A 237 9.45 -18.54 -9.25
CA SER A 237 9.64 -18.97 -10.63
C SER A 237 8.93 -17.98 -11.56
N PHE A 238 9.59 -17.55 -12.63
CA PHE A 238 8.96 -16.87 -13.77
C PHE A 238 7.82 -17.76 -14.26
N LYS A 239 6.60 -17.50 -13.79
CA LYS A 239 5.42 -17.95 -14.51
C LYS A 239 5.33 -16.96 -15.65
N GLU A 240 5.96 -17.29 -16.77
CA GLU A 240 5.50 -16.76 -18.04
C GLU A 240 4.01 -17.10 -18.08
N ASN A 241 3.18 -16.17 -17.64
CA ASN A 241 1.83 -16.05 -18.15
C ASN A 241 2.01 -15.67 -19.60
N LYS A 242 2.46 -16.66 -20.40
CA LYS A 242 2.19 -16.76 -21.81
C LYS A 242 0.70 -16.54 -21.85
N ARG A 243 0.33 -15.30 -22.16
CA ARG A 243 -1.03 -14.89 -22.46
C ARG A 243 -1.46 -15.90 -23.51
N GLU A 244 -2.15 -16.95 -23.05
CA GLU A 244 -2.63 -18.01 -23.91
C GLU A 244 -3.62 -17.29 -24.80
N SER A 245 -3.10 -16.91 -25.95
CA SER A 245 -3.90 -16.26 -26.94
C SER A 245 -4.98 -17.28 -27.25
N ASN A 246 -6.24 -16.84 -27.20
CA ASN A 246 -7.41 -17.66 -27.48
C ASN A 246 -7.47 -18.01 -28.99
N PHE A 247 -6.34 -18.37 -29.57
CA PHE A 247 -6.18 -18.83 -30.93
C PHE A 247 -5.85 -20.31 -30.85
N LYS A 248 -6.75 -21.12 -31.41
CA LYS A 248 -6.52 -22.54 -31.69
C LYS A 248 -5.13 -22.70 -32.29
N THR A 249 -4.32 -23.53 -31.67
CA THR A 249 -2.99 -23.85 -32.18
C THR A 249 -3.15 -24.46 -33.58
N LYS A 250 -2.16 -24.30 -34.47
CA LYS A 250 -2.24 -24.76 -35.86
C LYS A 250 -2.67 -26.24 -35.97
N GLY A 251 -2.27 -27.08 -35.01
CA GLY A 251 -2.68 -28.48 -34.91
C GLY A 251 -4.19 -28.70 -34.77
N GLU A 252 -4.89 -27.95 -33.89
CA GLU A 252 -6.35 -28.09 -33.73
C GLU A 252 -7.14 -27.50 -34.92
N THR A 253 -6.52 -26.62 -35.71
CA THR A 253 -7.12 -26.02 -36.91
C THR A 253 -6.99 -26.95 -38.12
N GLU A 254 -5.88 -27.65 -38.26
CA GLU A 254 -5.67 -28.65 -39.32
C GLU A 254 -6.53 -29.89 -39.12
N GLU A 255 -6.71 -30.35 -37.88
CA GLU A 255 -7.57 -31.51 -37.59
C GLU A 255 -9.04 -31.22 -37.95
N LYS A 256 -9.52 -30.02 -37.61
CA LYS A 256 -10.88 -29.58 -38.00
C LYS A 256 -10.99 -29.39 -39.52
N ARG A 257 -9.96 -28.86 -40.19
CA ARG A 257 -9.95 -28.71 -41.65
C ARG A 257 -9.97 -30.08 -42.37
N GLY A 258 -9.22 -31.06 -41.87
CA GLY A 258 -9.21 -32.41 -42.41
C GLY A 258 -10.59 -33.07 -42.38
N GLN A 259 -11.33 -32.90 -41.28
CA GLN A 259 -12.68 -33.43 -41.15
C GLN A 259 -13.66 -32.76 -42.11
N PHE A 260 -13.55 -31.45 -42.33
CA PHE A 260 -14.38 -30.75 -43.35
C PHE A 260 -14.00 -31.15 -44.78
N THR A 261 -12.71 -31.33 -45.10
CA THR A 261 -12.28 -31.74 -46.44
C THR A 261 -12.75 -33.15 -46.79
N LEU A 262 -12.74 -34.09 -45.84
CA LEU A 262 -13.24 -35.46 -46.05
C LEU A 262 -14.75 -35.48 -46.32
N VAL A 263 -15.53 -34.77 -45.50
CA VAL A 263 -17.00 -34.73 -45.66
C VAL A 263 -17.39 -34.04 -46.97
N VAL A 264 -16.78 -32.90 -47.29
CA VAL A 264 -17.07 -32.16 -48.53
C VAL A 264 -16.62 -32.95 -49.76
N GLY A 265 -15.46 -33.60 -49.72
CA GLY A 265 -14.98 -34.46 -50.80
C GLY A 265 -15.89 -35.66 -51.05
N GLY A 266 -16.36 -36.33 -49.99
CA GLY A 266 -17.30 -37.44 -50.09
C GLY A 266 -18.65 -37.02 -50.70
N LEU A 267 -19.20 -35.89 -50.26
CA LEU A 267 -20.46 -35.37 -50.81
C LEU A 267 -20.34 -35.02 -52.29
N LEU A 268 -19.21 -34.43 -52.70
CA LEU A 268 -18.97 -34.06 -54.10
C LEU A 268 -18.90 -35.31 -55.00
N VAL A 269 -18.21 -36.37 -54.58
CA VAL A 269 -18.15 -37.62 -55.36
C VAL A 269 -19.53 -38.25 -55.52
N ILE A 270 -20.31 -38.33 -54.44
CA ILE A 270 -21.68 -38.88 -54.49
C ILE A 270 -22.56 -38.03 -55.42
N ALA A 271 -22.44 -36.71 -55.37
CA ALA A 271 -23.21 -35.79 -56.20
C ALA A 271 -22.94 -35.94 -57.71
N PHE A 272 -21.77 -36.43 -58.13
CA PHE A 272 -21.47 -36.70 -59.54
C PHE A 272 -21.74 -38.15 -59.95
N VAL A 273 -21.40 -39.12 -59.09
CA VAL A 273 -21.50 -40.54 -59.42
C VAL A 273 -22.95 -41.00 -59.40
N VAL A 274 -23.77 -40.55 -58.45
CA VAL A 274 -25.17 -40.99 -58.35
C VAL A 274 -26.00 -40.58 -59.56
N PRO A 275 -25.99 -39.31 -60.04
CA PRO A 275 -26.74 -38.93 -61.24
C PRO A 275 -26.27 -39.68 -62.49
N MET A 276 -24.95 -39.90 -62.62
CA MET A 276 -24.41 -40.66 -63.76
C MET A 276 -24.81 -42.14 -63.69
N ALA A 277 -24.73 -42.77 -62.52
CA ALA A 277 -25.17 -44.15 -62.34
C ALA A 277 -26.68 -44.31 -62.58
N GLN A 278 -27.50 -43.35 -62.12
CA GLN A 278 -28.93 -43.33 -62.39
C GLN A 278 -29.22 -43.14 -63.89
N TYR A 279 -28.49 -42.26 -64.57
CA TYR A 279 -28.59 -42.05 -66.01
C TYR A 279 -28.21 -43.31 -66.80
N TYR A 280 -27.10 -43.96 -66.45
CA TYR A 280 -26.66 -45.20 -67.10
C TYR A 280 -27.65 -46.36 -66.85
N ALA A 281 -28.17 -46.51 -65.63
CA ALA A 281 -29.17 -47.53 -65.32
C ALA A 281 -30.52 -47.27 -66.03
N TYR A 282 -30.88 -46.00 -66.26
CA TYR A 282 -32.04 -45.64 -67.05
C TYR A 282 -31.86 -45.98 -68.54
N ILE A 283 -30.67 -45.73 -69.10
CA ILE A 283 -30.37 -46.03 -70.50
C ILE A 283 -30.19 -47.53 -70.77
N SER A 284 -29.57 -48.28 -69.86
CA SER A 284 -29.32 -49.72 -70.05
C SER A 284 -30.56 -50.61 -69.89
N LYS A 285 -31.66 -50.06 -69.37
CA LYS A 285 -32.97 -50.72 -69.29
C LYS A 285 -33.82 -50.59 -70.56
N LYS A 286 -33.26 -50.00 -71.61
CA LYS A 286 -33.86 -49.85 -72.93
C LYS A 286 -33.24 -50.85 -73.90
#